data_AF-A0A3A0UVN9-F1
#
_entry.id   AF-A0A3A0UVN9-F1
#
_cell.length_a   1.000
_cell.length_b   1.000
_cell.length_c   1.000
_cell.angle_alpha   90.00
_cell.angle_beta   90.00
_cell.angle_gamma   90.00
#
_symmetry.space_group_name_H-M   'P 1'
#
loop_
_entity.id
_entity.type
_entity.pdbx_description
1 polymer ?
#
loop_
_entity_poly.entity_id
_entity_poly.type
_entity_poly.pdbx_seq_one_letter_code
_entity_poly.pdbx_strand_id
1 'polypeptide(L)'
;MSFKMTQSQYTSLYGPTVGDSVRLGDTNLFARVERDYATYGDEAAFAGGKSIRDGMAQNPNVTRDDKQVADLVITNAMIIDYDK
;
A
#
# COMPACT_ATOMS: atom_id res chain seq x y z
N MET A 1 -10.29 20.55 5.61
CA MET A 1 -10.67 19.67 6.74
C MET A 1 -9.71 18.49 6.73
N SER A 2 -8.88 18.30 7.76
CA SER A 2 -8.03 17.10 7.84
C SER A 2 -8.82 15.96 8.47
N PHE A 3 -9.02 14.86 7.75
CA PHE A 3 -9.50 13.62 8.34
C PHE A 3 -8.32 12.87 8.96
N LYS A 4 -8.51 12.30 10.16
CA LYS A 4 -7.51 11.48 10.84
C LYS A 4 -8.10 10.11 11.12
N MET A 5 -7.33 9.07 10.88
CA MET A 5 -7.68 7.68 11.22
C MET A 5 -6.85 7.21 12.39
N THR A 6 -7.38 6.25 13.16
CA THR A 6 -6.54 5.54 14.13
C THR A 6 -5.58 4.60 13.39
N GLN A 7 -4.43 4.33 13.99
CA GLN A 7 -3.45 3.38 13.47
C GLN A 7 -4.07 2.00 13.21
N SER A 8 -4.84 1.47 14.17
CA SER A 8 -5.53 0.18 14.02
C SER A 8 -6.50 0.12 12.83
N GLN A 9 -7.23 1.21 12.58
CA GLN A 9 -8.12 1.31 11.41
C GLN A 9 -7.34 1.34 10.11
N TYR A 10 -6.23 2.10 10.08
CA TYR A 10 -5.34 2.16 8.92
C TYR A 10 -4.75 0.79 8.60
N THR A 11 -4.15 0.14 9.60
CA THR A 11 -3.54 -1.19 9.46
C THR A 11 -4.53 -2.25 8.97
N SER A 12 -5.80 -2.16 9.40
CA SER A 12 -6.84 -3.11 8.97
C SER A 12 -7.26 -2.95 7.51
N LEU A 13 -7.02 -1.79 6.89
CA LEU A 13 -7.41 -1.50 5.51
C LEU A 13 -6.24 -1.60 4.53
N TYR A 14 -5.07 -1.10 4.93
CA TYR A 14 -3.91 -0.92 4.05
C TYR A 14 -2.68 -1.70 4.50
N GLY A 15 -2.73 -2.36 5.66
CA GLY A 15 -1.57 -3.01 6.25
C GLY A 15 -0.70 -2.06 7.08
N PRO A 16 0.37 -2.59 7.70
CA PRO A 16 1.22 -1.84 8.62
C PRO A 16 1.98 -0.72 7.89
N THR A 17 2.17 0.42 8.57
CA THR A 17 2.92 1.58 8.09
C THR A 17 4.11 1.92 9.02
N VAL A 18 4.86 2.98 8.75
CA VAL A 18 6.10 3.34 9.46
C VAL A 18 5.90 3.31 10.97
N GLY A 19 6.74 2.53 11.65
CA GLY A 19 6.70 2.36 13.10
C GLY A 19 5.93 1.14 13.58
N ASP A 20 5.02 0.60 12.77
CA ASP A 20 4.32 -0.65 13.06
C ASP A 20 5.30 -1.83 13.09
N SER A 21 5.00 -2.83 13.92
CA SER A 21 5.75 -4.08 13.98
C SER A 21 4.83 -5.26 13.75
N VAL A 22 5.26 -6.18 12.89
CA VAL A 22 4.56 -7.43 12.59
C VAL A 22 5.36 -8.59 13.17
N ARG A 23 4.68 -9.45 13.94
CA ARG A 23 5.27 -10.70 14.43
C ARG A 23 5.41 -11.68 13.26
N LEU A 24 6.61 -12.26 13.09
CA LEU A 24 6.87 -13.22 12.03
C LEU A 24 6.35 -14.60 12.44
N GLY A 25 5.12 -14.91 12.04
CA GLY A 25 4.43 -16.14 12.40
C GLY A 25 4.25 -16.27 13.93
N ASP A 26 4.57 -17.45 14.45
CA ASP A 26 4.52 -17.79 15.87
C ASP A 26 5.87 -17.64 16.59
N THR A 27 6.87 -17.04 15.93
CA THR A 27 8.22 -16.86 16.49
C THR A 27 8.29 -15.71 17.51
N ASN A 28 9.47 -15.44 18.07
CA ASN A 28 9.72 -14.24 18.88
C ASN A 28 10.34 -13.08 18.07
N LEU A 29 10.25 -13.14 16.74
CA LEU A 29 10.79 -12.12 15.84
C LEU A 29 9.71 -11.11 15.47
N PHE A 30 10.07 -9.83 15.49
CA PHE A 30 9.21 -8.71 15.11
C PHE A 30 9.91 -7.87 14.03
N ALA A 31 9.28 -7.76 12.87
CA ALA A 31 9.74 -6.90 11.78
C ALA A 31 9.06 -5.54 11.89
N ARG A 32 9.85 -4.47 11.98
CA ARG A 32 9.34 -3.08 12.04
C ARG A 32 9.38 -2.46 10.64
N VAL A 33 8.30 -1.80 10.25
CA VAL A 33 8.26 -1.03 9.00
C VAL A 33 9.16 0.20 9.16
N GLU A 34 10.21 0.26 8.34
CA GLU A 34 11.23 1.32 8.38
C GLU A 34 10.88 2.50 7.48
N ARG A 35 10.23 2.23 6.34
CA ARG A 35 9.84 3.21 5.33
C ARG A 35 8.53 2.77 4.70
N ASP A 36 7.71 3.74 4.37
CA ASP A 36 6.48 3.58 3.61
C ASP A 36 6.51 4.60 2.47
N TYR A 37 6.13 4.15 1.27
CA TYR A 37 6.11 4.96 0.05
C TYR A 37 4.71 5.50 -0.26
N ALA A 38 3.71 5.20 0.57
CA ALA A 38 2.37 5.74 0.42
C ALA A 38 2.32 7.26 0.70
N THR A 39 1.45 7.95 -0.03
CA THR A 39 0.94 9.26 0.37
C THR A 39 -0.37 9.01 1.13
N TYR A 40 -0.42 9.33 2.42
CA TYR A 40 -1.57 8.96 3.25
C TYR A 40 -2.89 9.61 2.78
N GLY A 41 -3.85 8.77 2.42
CA GLY A 41 -5.13 9.14 1.80
C GLY A 41 -5.25 8.79 0.31
N ASP A 42 -4.13 8.53 -0.38
CA ASP A 42 -4.07 8.15 -1.79
C ASP A 42 -3.68 6.66 -1.97
N GLU A 43 -3.94 5.82 -0.96
CA GLU A 43 -3.63 4.40 -1.04
C GLU A 43 -4.34 3.73 -2.23
N ALA A 44 -3.57 2.96 -2.99
CA ALA A 44 -4.08 2.21 -4.12
C ALA A 44 -4.83 0.97 -3.59
N ALA A 45 -6.14 0.92 -3.83
CA ALA A 45 -7.02 -0.16 -3.39
C ALA A 45 -7.96 -0.55 -4.53
N PHE A 46 -7.99 -1.85 -4.82
CA PHE A 46 -8.86 -2.43 -5.85
C PHE A 46 -10.06 -3.14 -5.20
N ALA A 47 -11.27 -2.68 -5.50
CA ALA A 47 -12.56 -3.37 -5.29
C ALA A 47 -13.69 -2.46 -5.81
N GLY A 48 -14.94 -2.93 -5.71
CA GLY A 48 -16.12 -2.10 -6.00
C GLY A 48 -16.14 -0.80 -5.21
N GLY A 49 -16.15 0.34 -5.92
CA GLY A 49 -16.19 1.68 -5.32
C GLY A 49 -14.87 2.18 -4.71
N LYS A 50 -13.73 1.51 -4.95
CA LYS A 50 -12.41 1.90 -4.42
C LYS A 50 -11.61 2.79 -5.39
N SER A 51 -10.32 3.00 -5.13
CA SER A 51 -9.49 3.99 -5.82
C SER A 51 -9.00 3.53 -7.20
N ILE A 52 -8.67 2.24 -7.38
CA ILE A 52 -8.23 1.70 -8.68
C ILE A 52 -9.43 1.49 -9.60
N ARG A 53 -9.82 2.57 -10.30
CA ARG A 53 -10.87 2.61 -11.32
C ARG A 53 -10.48 3.63 -12.39
N ASP A 54 -11.08 3.45 -13.56
CA ASP A 54 -10.91 4.33 -14.72
C ASP A 54 -11.08 5.81 -14.36
N GLY A 55 -10.07 6.63 -14.68
CA GLY A 55 -10.07 8.07 -14.39
C GLY A 55 -9.74 8.46 -12.94
N MET A 56 -9.45 7.49 -12.07
CA MET A 56 -9.00 7.70 -10.69
C MET A 56 -7.53 7.28 -10.55
N ALA A 57 -7.21 6.29 -9.70
CA ALA A 57 -5.84 5.78 -9.60
C ALA A 57 -5.40 4.98 -10.84
N GLN A 58 -6.32 4.63 -11.74
CA GLN A 58 -6.01 4.05 -13.05
C GLN A 58 -6.10 5.12 -14.13
N ASN A 59 -4.97 5.42 -14.77
CA ASN A 59 -4.89 6.43 -15.82
C ASN A 59 -5.62 5.96 -17.11
N PRO A 60 -6.63 6.71 -17.60
CA PRO A 60 -7.43 6.30 -18.76
C PRO A 60 -6.79 6.66 -20.11
N ASN A 61 -5.71 7.44 -20.12
CA ASN A 61 -5.16 8.06 -21.33
C ASN A 61 -3.91 7.37 -21.89
N VAL A 62 -3.40 6.35 -21.21
CA VAL A 62 -2.19 5.61 -21.59
C VAL A 62 -2.53 4.16 -21.89
N THR A 63 -1.80 3.57 -22.83
CA THR A 63 -1.99 2.16 -23.22
C THR A 63 -0.83 1.32 -22.70
N ARG A 64 -0.96 0.00 -22.80
CA ARG A 64 0.09 -0.97 -22.43
C ARG A 64 1.45 -0.69 -23.09
N ASP A 65 1.47 -0.05 -24.27
CA ASP A 65 2.73 0.21 -24.98
C ASP A 65 3.56 1.34 -24.33
N ASP A 66 2.98 2.11 -23.41
CA ASP A 66 3.73 3.04 -22.55
C ASP A 66 4.50 2.25 -21.47
N LYS A 67 5.82 2.45 -21.40
CA LYS A 67 6.71 1.77 -20.44
C LYS A 67 6.39 2.07 -18.97
N GLN A 68 5.60 3.11 -18.69
CA GLN A 68 5.17 3.46 -17.34
C GLN A 68 3.90 2.72 -16.90
N VAL A 69 3.26 1.97 -17.79
CA VAL A 69 2.09 1.14 -17.45
C VAL A 69 2.57 -0.23 -17.00
N ALA A 70 2.24 -0.59 -15.75
CA ALA A 70 2.59 -1.89 -15.20
C ALA A 70 1.59 -2.99 -15.65
N ASP A 71 2.11 -4.18 -15.95
CA ASP A 71 1.28 -5.36 -16.22
C ASP A 71 0.58 -5.88 -14.96
N LEU A 72 1.23 -5.75 -13.80
CA LEU A 72 0.75 -6.17 -12.48
C LEU A 72 1.24 -5.19 -11.42
N VAL A 73 0.36 -4.87 -10.46
CA VAL A 73 0.70 -4.09 -9.27
C VAL A 73 0.27 -4.87 -8.03
N ILE A 74 1.20 -5.14 -7.12
CA ILE A 74 0.92 -5.64 -5.77
C ILE A 74 0.82 -4.42 -4.85
N THR A 75 -0.40 -4.04 -4.49
CA THR A 75 -0.65 -2.83 -3.69
C THR A 75 -0.39 -3.08 -2.20
N ASN A 76 0.20 -2.10 -1.51
CA ASN A 76 0.35 -2.04 -0.06
C ASN A 76 1.09 -3.25 0.56
N ALA A 77 2.15 -3.73 -0.11
CA ALA A 77 2.96 -4.83 0.40
C ALA A 77 3.96 -4.38 1.47
N MET A 78 4.04 -5.10 2.59
CA MET A 78 5.17 -5.04 3.51
C MET A 78 6.29 -5.95 2.99
N ILE A 79 7.37 -5.35 2.52
CA ILE A 79 8.51 -6.08 1.94
C ILE A 79 9.52 -6.41 3.04
N ILE A 80 9.90 -7.69 3.11
CA ILE A 80 11.04 -8.17 3.90
C ILE A 80 12.10 -8.59 2.89
N ASP A 81 13.24 -7.93 2.94
CA ASP A 81 14.38 -8.21 2.07
C ASP A 81 15.69 -7.95 2.80
N TYR A 82 16.77 -8.58 2.33
CA TYR A 82 18.11 -8.45 2.92
C TYR A 82 18.88 -7.25 2.37
N ASP A 83 18.59 -6.81 1.15
CA ASP A 83 19.30 -5.75 0.44
C ASP A 83 18.51 -4.44 0.62
N LYS A 84 18.97 -3.62 1.57
CA LYS A 84 18.53 -2.23 1.73
C LYS A 84 19.68 -1.26 1.54
#